data_AF-A0A2G2QP03-F1
#
_entry.id   AF-A0A2G2QP03-F1
#
_cell.length_a   1.000
_cell.length_b   1.000
_cell.length_c   1.000
_cell.angle_alpha   90.00
_cell.angle_beta   90.00
_cell.angle_gamma   90.00
#
_symmetry.space_group_name_H-M   'P 1'
#
loop_
_entity.id
_entity.type
_entity.pdbx_description
1 polymer ?
#
loop_
_entity_poly.entity_id
_entity_poly.type
_entity_poly.pdbx_seq_one_letter_code
_entity_poly.pdbx_strand_id
1 'polypeptide(L)'
;MEEPQRIGLTKEANDYLDEILDSLNSEVEEKGLIKFDLYRLAVALGVKNGNKPSSLSNNTDNAFRVSELDTDKALFFAVKATNIQDNEEPIYRVVERLAEQGVRDFYKAYKSHSERMPWDKLLAE
;
A
#
# COMPACT_ATOMS: atom_id res chain seq x y z
N MET A 1 16.94 8.67 -12.50
CA MET A 1 16.10 9.66 -11.80
C MET A 1 16.38 9.60 -10.30
N GLU A 2 16.14 10.70 -9.56
CA GLU A 2 16.23 10.69 -8.10
C GLU A 2 14.97 10.07 -7.47
N GLU A 3 15.14 9.41 -6.32
CA GLU A 3 14.04 8.86 -5.56
C GLU A 3 13.20 9.97 -4.91
N PRO A 4 11.86 9.92 -5.02
CA PRO A 4 11.00 10.90 -4.38
C PRO A 4 11.13 10.79 -2.86
N GLN A 5 11.15 11.95 -2.18
CA GLN A 5 11.18 12.00 -0.71
C GLN A 5 9.80 11.80 -0.09
N ARG A 6 8.75 11.89 -0.91
CA ARG A 6 7.36 11.73 -0.52
C ARG A 6 6.61 10.92 -1.56
N ILE A 7 5.72 10.06 -1.09
CA ILE A 7 4.80 9.25 -1.89
C ILE A 7 3.43 9.25 -1.22
N GLY A 8 2.42 8.69 -1.89
CA GLY A 8 1.11 8.54 -1.28
C GLY A 8 0.18 7.62 -2.05
N LEU A 9 -1.08 8.02 -2.09
CA LEU A 9 -2.16 7.32 -2.78
C LEU A 9 -2.98 8.36 -3.55
N THR A 10 -3.76 7.90 -4.51
CA THR A 10 -4.86 8.74 -5.01
C THR A 10 -5.82 9.04 -3.87
N LYS A 11 -6.56 10.16 -3.96
CA LYS A 11 -7.56 10.52 -2.96
C LYS A 11 -8.54 9.38 -2.68
N GLU A 12 -9.04 8.74 -3.74
CA GLU A 12 -9.98 7.62 -3.63
C GLU A 12 -9.38 6.44 -2.84
N ALA A 13 -8.16 6.02 -3.17
CA ALA A 13 -7.52 4.93 -2.43
C ALA A 13 -7.16 5.34 -1.00
N ASN A 14 -6.82 6.60 -0.74
CA ASN A 14 -6.64 7.08 0.63
C ASN A 14 -7.96 7.04 1.42
N ASP A 15 -9.09 7.42 0.81
CA ASP A 15 -10.41 7.35 1.46
C ASP A 15 -10.79 5.89 1.76
N TYR A 16 -10.48 4.94 0.87
CA TYR A 16 -10.64 3.50 1.13
C TYR A 16 -9.77 3.01 2.29
N LEU A 17 -8.54 3.50 2.38
CA LEU A 17 -7.63 3.16 3.47
C LEU A 17 -8.16 3.66 4.82
N ASP A 18 -8.69 4.89 4.85
CA ASP A 18 -9.31 5.49 6.03
C ASP A 18 -10.51 4.66 6.51
N GLU A 19 -11.42 4.28 5.61
CA GLU A 19 -12.60 3.49 5.97
C GLU A 19 -12.23 2.10 6.55
N ILE A 20 -11.24 1.42 5.94
CA ILE A 20 -10.78 0.12 6.43
C ILE A 20 -10.13 0.27 7.81
N LEU A 21 -9.32 1.31 8.03
CA LEU A 21 -8.69 1.57 9.34
C LEU A 21 -9.71 1.85 10.41
N ASP A 22 -10.71 2.68 10.13
CA ASP A 22 -11.77 3.01 11.08
C ASP A 22 -12.51 1.74 11.51
N SER A 23 -12.83 0.86 10.55
CA SER A 23 -13.44 -0.44 10.82
C SER A 23 -12.53 -1.32 11.70
N LEU A 24 -11.28 -1.53 11.30
CA LEU A 24 -10.34 -2.38 12.04
C LEU A 24 -10.06 -1.87 13.46
N ASN A 25 -9.92 -0.56 13.62
CA ASN A 25 -9.60 0.07 14.90
C ASN A 25 -10.82 0.18 15.81
N SER A 26 -12.05 0.15 15.27
CA SER A 26 -13.26 0.11 16.09
C SER A 26 -13.39 -1.16 16.92
N GLU A 27 -12.71 -2.24 16.52
CA GLU A 27 -12.71 -3.54 17.20
C GLU A 27 -11.61 -3.67 18.28
N VAL A 28 -10.73 -2.68 18.47
CA VAL A 28 -9.55 -2.78 19.35
C VAL A 28 -9.58 -1.75 20.47
N GLU A 29 -9.40 -2.19 21.72
CA GLU A 29 -9.33 -1.30 22.90
C GLU A 29 -7.94 -0.67 23.12
N GLU A 30 -6.92 -1.10 22.37
CA GLU A 30 -5.52 -0.66 22.49
C GLU A 30 -5.07 0.31 21.36
N LYS A 31 -3.75 0.47 21.16
CA LYS A 31 -3.20 1.23 20.03
C LYS A 31 -3.60 0.57 18.71
N GLY A 32 -4.52 1.21 17.99
CA GLY A 32 -4.94 0.82 16.66
C GLY A 32 -3.83 0.93 15.61
N LEU A 33 -4.09 0.31 14.46
CA LEU A 33 -3.28 0.40 13.25
C LEU A 33 -3.26 1.84 12.71
N ILE A 34 -2.16 2.21 12.07
CA ILE A 34 -2.04 3.48 11.33
C ILE A 34 -1.95 3.23 9.82
N LYS A 35 -2.13 4.29 9.03
CA LYS A 35 -2.01 4.24 7.55
C LYS A 35 -0.75 3.53 7.07
N PHE A 36 0.39 3.75 7.72
CA PHE A 36 1.64 3.12 7.33
C PHE A 36 1.58 1.58 7.43
N ASP A 37 0.85 1.03 8.38
CA ASP A 37 0.81 -0.42 8.58
C ASP A 37 0.08 -1.10 7.41
N LEU A 38 -1.11 -0.61 7.07
CA LEU A 38 -1.87 -1.13 5.93
C LEU A 38 -1.20 -0.78 4.59
N TYR A 39 -0.56 0.38 4.46
CA TYR A 39 0.20 0.73 3.26
C TYR A 39 1.37 -0.23 3.03
N ARG A 40 2.16 -0.50 4.07
CA ARG A 40 3.27 -1.48 4.02
C ARG A 40 2.76 -2.87 3.70
N LEU A 41 1.62 -3.28 4.28
CA LEU A 41 1.01 -4.58 3.99
C LEU A 41 0.55 -4.69 2.52
N ALA A 42 -0.07 -3.63 1.98
CA ALA A 42 -0.48 -3.57 0.57
C ALA A 42 0.73 -3.76 -0.36
N VAL A 43 1.85 -3.09 -0.08
CA VAL A 43 3.09 -3.24 -0.84
C VAL A 43 3.65 -4.66 -0.70
N ALA A 44 3.72 -5.19 0.51
CA ALA A 44 4.27 -6.52 0.78
C ALA A 44 3.50 -7.63 0.03
N LEU A 45 2.16 -7.54 -0.01
CA LEU A 45 1.34 -8.49 -0.76
C LEU A 45 1.50 -8.33 -2.27
N GLY A 46 1.63 -7.09 -2.76
CA GLY A 46 1.94 -6.85 -4.17
C GLY A 46 3.29 -7.46 -4.57
N VAL A 47 4.32 -7.35 -3.72
CA VAL A 47 5.62 -8.00 -3.90
C VAL A 47 5.50 -9.51 -3.88
N LYS A 48 4.84 -10.08 -2.85
CA LYS A 48 4.62 -11.53 -2.69
C LYS A 48 3.96 -12.13 -3.93
N ASN A 49 2.94 -11.47 -4.46
CA ASN A 49 2.13 -11.99 -5.55
C ASN A 49 2.74 -11.73 -6.95
N GLY A 50 3.89 -11.05 -7.02
CA GLY A 50 4.54 -10.72 -8.29
C GLY A 50 3.70 -9.75 -9.14
N ASN A 51 2.88 -8.91 -8.51
CA ASN A 51 1.99 -8.00 -9.22
C ASN A 51 2.81 -6.92 -9.95
N LYS A 52 2.48 -6.68 -11.22
CA LYS A 52 2.95 -5.50 -11.94
C LYS A 52 1.84 -4.44 -11.92
N PRO A 53 1.90 -3.45 -11.02
CA PRO A 53 0.79 -2.54 -10.82
C PRO A 53 0.68 -1.53 -11.98
N SER A 54 -0.55 -1.14 -12.28
CA SER A 54 -0.84 -0.13 -13.31
C SER A 54 -0.30 1.24 -12.93
N SER A 55 0.04 2.06 -13.92
CA SER A 55 0.39 3.46 -13.70
C SER A 55 -0.73 4.23 -13.01
N LEU A 56 -0.37 5.12 -12.08
CA LEU A 56 -1.33 5.99 -11.40
C LEU A 56 -1.78 7.10 -12.33
N SER A 57 -3.05 7.49 -12.22
CA SER A 57 -3.48 8.78 -12.72
C SER A 57 -2.83 9.87 -11.84
N ASN A 58 -2.31 10.93 -12.47
CA ASN A 58 -1.29 11.86 -11.94
C ASN A 58 -1.60 12.61 -10.61
N ASN A 59 -2.68 12.31 -9.88
CA ASN A 59 -3.08 13.02 -8.66
C ASN A 59 -2.93 12.14 -7.41
N THR A 60 -1.70 11.83 -7.02
CA THR A 60 -1.42 11.27 -5.70
C THR A 60 -1.19 12.39 -4.69
N ASP A 61 -1.84 12.27 -3.53
CA ASP A 61 -1.53 13.11 -2.38
C ASP A 61 -0.24 12.59 -1.74
N ASN A 62 0.88 13.27 -1.97
CA ASN A 62 2.23 12.90 -1.48
C ASN A 62 2.38 13.10 0.06
N ALA A 63 1.44 12.56 0.82
CA ALA A 63 1.30 12.75 2.26
C ALA A 63 2.42 12.07 3.06
N PHE A 64 2.93 10.94 2.57
CA PHE A 64 3.86 10.11 3.33
C PHE A 64 5.31 10.48 3.02
N ARG A 65 6.08 10.81 4.05
CA ARG A 65 7.53 10.97 3.94
C ARG A 65 8.17 9.59 3.91
N VAL A 66 9.00 9.34 2.90
CA VAL A 66 9.70 8.06 2.73
C VAL A 66 10.57 7.74 3.94
N SER A 67 11.23 8.74 4.53
CA SER A 67 12.07 8.54 5.72
C SER A 67 11.32 8.05 6.97
N GLU A 68 10.01 8.29 7.03
CA GLU A 68 9.13 7.85 8.12
C GLU A 68 8.43 6.52 7.77
N LEU A 69 8.05 6.35 6.49
CA LEU A 69 7.38 5.15 5.99
C LEU A 69 8.34 3.96 5.86
N ASP A 70 9.59 4.18 5.43
CA ASP A 70 10.55 3.14 5.08
C ASP A 70 11.96 3.49 5.62
N THR A 71 12.04 3.71 6.94
CA THR A 71 13.26 4.20 7.61
C THR A 71 14.49 3.33 7.35
N ASP A 72 14.31 2.00 7.31
CA ASP A 72 15.36 1.01 7.06
C ASP A 72 15.48 0.59 5.58
N LYS A 73 14.68 1.20 4.70
CA LYS A 73 14.62 0.90 3.26
C LYS A 73 14.16 -0.53 2.94
N ALA A 74 13.44 -1.18 3.84
CA ALA A 74 12.93 -2.53 3.63
C ALA A 74 12.03 -2.61 2.39
N LEU A 75 11.10 -1.66 2.20
CA LEU A 75 10.22 -1.62 1.02
C LEU A 75 11.03 -1.39 -0.25
N PHE A 76 11.99 -0.45 -0.21
CA PHE A 76 12.88 -0.19 -1.33
C PHE A 76 13.60 -1.45 -1.79
N PHE A 77 14.26 -2.17 -0.88
CA PHE A 77 15.03 -3.36 -1.24
C PHE A 77 14.13 -4.51 -1.69
N ALA A 78 12.98 -4.71 -1.04
CA ALA A 78 12.01 -5.73 -1.42
C ALA A 78 11.50 -5.51 -2.85
N VAL A 79 11.07 -4.29 -3.19
CA VAL A 79 10.58 -3.96 -4.53
C VAL A 79 11.71 -3.99 -5.56
N LYS A 80 12.90 -3.49 -5.22
CA LYS A 80 14.05 -3.56 -6.13
C LYS A 80 14.43 -4.99 -6.49
N ALA A 81 14.29 -5.94 -5.56
CA ALA A 81 14.61 -7.34 -5.77
C ALA A 81 13.65 -8.05 -6.74
N THR A 82 12.43 -7.55 -6.93
CA THR A 82 11.45 -8.17 -7.86
C THR A 82 11.74 -7.84 -9.32
N ASN A 83 12.51 -6.78 -9.59
CA ASN A 83 12.82 -6.28 -10.93
C ASN A 83 11.57 -5.95 -11.79
N ILE A 84 10.45 -5.58 -11.16
CA ILE A 84 9.19 -5.21 -11.85
C ILE A 84 9.17 -3.76 -12.37
N GLN A 85 10.20 -2.97 -12.02
CA GLN A 85 10.33 -1.58 -12.45
C GLN A 85 10.45 -1.48 -13.98
N ASP A 86 9.77 -0.52 -14.57
CA ASP A 86 9.97 -0.16 -15.98
C ASP A 86 11.08 0.91 -16.07
N ASN A 87 11.96 0.81 -17.07
CA ASN A 87 12.95 1.80 -17.51
C ASN A 87 13.19 3.01 -16.57
N GLU A 88 14.24 2.92 -15.73
CA GLU A 88 14.74 4.01 -14.88
C GLU A 88 13.73 4.65 -13.90
N GLU A 89 12.52 4.10 -13.76
CA GLU A 89 11.51 4.58 -12.81
C GLU A 89 12.03 4.50 -11.37
N PRO A 90 11.82 5.55 -10.54
CA PRO A 90 12.17 5.49 -9.13
C PRO A 90 11.44 4.35 -8.41
N ILE A 91 12.14 3.60 -7.57
CA ILE A 91 11.59 2.45 -6.83
C ILE A 91 10.40 2.88 -5.99
N TYR A 92 10.44 4.06 -5.35
CA TYR A 92 9.31 4.48 -4.53
C TYR A 92 8.06 4.84 -5.35
N ARG A 93 8.16 5.10 -6.66
CA ARG A 93 6.99 5.17 -7.54
C ARG A 93 6.37 3.80 -7.79
N VAL A 94 7.20 2.77 -7.88
CA VAL A 94 6.72 1.38 -7.94
C VAL A 94 6.04 0.99 -6.63
N VAL A 95 6.64 1.34 -5.47
CA VAL A 95 6.04 1.17 -4.14
C VAL A 95 4.66 1.86 -4.08
N GLU A 96 4.56 3.09 -4.59
CA GLU A 96 3.31 3.86 -4.64
C GLU A 96 2.20 3.11 -5.41
N ARG A 97 2.53 2.58 -6.58
CA ARG A 97 1.59 1.81 -7.41
C ARG A 97 1.17 0.49 -6.77
N LEU A 98 2.11 -0.21 -6.12
CA LEU A 98 1.81 -1.44 -5.40
C LEU A 98 0.86 -1.16 -4.23
N ALA A 99 1.12 -0.11 -3.47
CA ALA A 99 0.27 0.30 -2.36
C ALA A 99 -1.14 0.67 -2.84
N GLU A 100 -1.26 1.48 -3.90
CA GLU A 100 -2.54 1.83 -4.51
C GLU A 100 -3.34 0.58 -4.89
N GLN A 101 -2.73 -0.33 -5.64
CA GLN A 101 -3.40 -1.54 -6.08
C GLN A 101 -3.82 -2.40 -4.88
N GLY A 102 -2.92 -2.61 -3.92
CA GLY A 102 -3.21 -3.41 -2.73
C GLY A 102 -4.32 -2.82 -1.86
N VAL A 103 -4.37 -1.49 -1.69
CA VAL A 103 -5.46 -0.82 -0.95
C VAL A 103 -6.80 -0.98 -1.67
N ARG A 104 -6.83 -0.85 -3.00
CA ARG A 104 -8.03 -1.10 -3.81
C ARG A 104 -8.49 -2.55 -3.68
N ASP A 105 -7.55 -3.49 -3.67
CA ASP A 105 -7.84 -4.91 -3.49
C ASP A 105 -8.38 -5.20 -2.08
N PHE A 106 -7.80 -4.59 -1.04
CA PHE A 106 -8.33 -4.66 0.32
C PHE A 106 -9.75 -4.15 0.38
N TYR A 107 -10.04 -2.98 -0.19
CA TYR A 107 -11.37 -2.39 -0.16
C TYR A 107 -12.40 -3.24 -0.91
N LYS A 108 -12.02 -3.79 -2.07
CA LYS A 108 -12.85 -4.75 -2.80
C LYS A 108 -13.14 -6.00 -1.96
N ALA A 109 -12.13 -6.54 -1.29
CA ALA A 109 -12.28 -7.69 -0.40
C ALA A 109 -13.18 -7.37 0.80
N TYR A 110 -12.95 -6.22 1.44
CA TYR A 110 -13.75 -5.66 2.53
C TYR A 110 -15.24 -5.56 2.17
N LYS A 111 -15.57 -4.90 1.05
CA LYS A 111 -16.97 -4.74 0.59
C LYS A 111 -17.62 -6.06 0.18
N SER A 112 -16.87 -6.99 -0.41
CA SER A 112 -17.40 -8.31 -0.78
C SER A 112 -17.63 -9.25 0.40
N HIS A 113 -17.06 -8.96 1.57
CA HIS A 113 -17.16 -9.77 2.78
C HIS A 113 -17.92 -9.05 3.90
N SER A 114 -18.98 -8.31 3.53
CA SER A 114 -19.87 -7.63 4.47
C SER A 114 -19.12 -6.73 5.45
N GLU A 115 -18.15 -5.97 4.94
CA GLU A 115 -17.38 -4.99 5.74
C GLU A 115 -16.56 -5.64 6.85
N ARG A 116 -16.12 -6.88 6.63
CA ARG A 116 -15.15 -7.57 7.46
C ARG A 116 -13.95 -7.99 6.61
N MET A 117 -12.75 -7.69 7.08
CA MET A 117 -11.53 -8.05 6.35
C MET A 117 -11.30 -9.57 6.31
N PRO A 118 -11.23 -10.20 5.12
CA PRO A 118 -10.96 -11.63 4.99
C PRO A 118 -9.46 -11.91 4.96
N TRP A 119 -8.78 -11.69 6.09
CA TRP A 119 -7.32 -11.82 6.18
C TRP A 119 -6.81 -13.22 5.82
N ASP A 120 -7.56 -14.25 6.19
CA ASP A 120 -7.28 -15.64 5.83
C ASP A 120 -7.16 -15.83 4.31
N LYS A 121 -7.99 -15.14 3.53
CA LYS A 121 -7.95 -15.20 2.07
C LYS A 121 -6.87 -14.30 1.47
N LEU A 122 -6.68 -13.10 2.04
CA LEU A 122 -5.71 -12.13 1.54
C LEU A 122 -4.26 -12.54 1.81
N LEU A 123 -4.01 -13.28 2.90
CA LEU A 123 -2.68 -13.68 3.34
C LEU A 123 -2.32 -15.13 2.97
N ALA A 124 -3.27 -15.90 2.41
CA ALA A 124 -3.05 -17.28 1.97
C ALA A 124 -1.83 -17.41 1.04
N GLU A 125 -1.15 -18.55 1.11
CA GLU A 125 0.04 -18.89 0.30
C GLU A 125 -0.27 -19.08 -1.18
#